data_AF-A0A813E4A5-F1
#
_entry.id   AF-A0A813E4A5-F1
#
_cell.length_a   1.000
_cell.length_b   1.000
_cell.length_c   1.000
_cell.angle_alpha   90.00
_cell.angle_beta   90.00
_cell.angle_gamma   90.00
#
_symmetry.space_group_name_H-M   'P 1'
#
loop_
_entity.id
_entity.type
_entity.pdbx_description
1 polymer ?
#
loop_
_entity_poly.entity_id
_entity_poly.type
_entity_poly.pdbx_seq_one_letter_code
_entity_poly.pdbx_strand_id
1 'polypeptide(L)'
;MGRILWGCSMPPSSEVPCAGVHVFGRPDWTRPSRPEGRCLTLVSRSRTAGLVAKALARLSDPGSPAGPLAAGKALITGTIAVGGAGYKVARITGGAADLWIFPRSGTSRWDTCAGEAMLQALGGLLRDKAGRPICYDPDGSFENLEGIIAGADPELVDCAVRACAKL
;
A
#
# COMPACT_ATOMS: atom_id res chain seq x y z
N MET A 1 -13.23 -24.37 -8.81
CA MET A 1 -13.43 -22.96 -8.42
C MET A 1 -12.84 -22.78 -7.03
N GLY A 2 -11.71 -22.09 -6.91
CA GLY A 2 -11.05 -21.88 -5.61
C GLY A 2 -11.94 -21.01 -4.72
N ARG A 3 -12.14 -21.40 -3.46
CA ARG A 3 -12.82 -20.54 -2.48
C ARG A 3 -11.76 -19.71 -1.78
N ILE A 4 -12.03 -18.41 -1.66
CA ILE A 4 -11.23 -17.52 -0.80
C ILE A 4 -11.99 -17.38 0.50
N LEU A 5 -11.28 -17.58 1.62
CA LEU A 5 -11.73 -17.09 2.91
C LEU A 5 -10.76 -16.00 3.33
N TRP A 6 -11.30 -14.82 3.62
CA TRP A 6 -10.52 -13.74 4.21
C TRP A 6 -11.19 -13.27 5.49
N GLY A 7 -10.39 -12.82 6.43
CA GLY A 7 -10.88 -12.31 7.71
C GLY A 7 -9.83 -11.48 8.42
N CYS A 8 -10.27 -10.64 9.35
CA CYS A 8 -9.41 -9.91 10.27
C CYS A 8 -9.37 -10.76 11.58
N SER A 9 -8.21 -11.29 11.99
CA SER A 9 -8.05 -12.13 13.20
C SER A 9 -6.70 -11.94 13.88
N MET A 10 -6.58 -12.33 15.15
CA MET A 10 -5.28 -12.41 15.81
C MET A 10 -4.39 -13.42 15.07
N PRO A 11 -3.10 -13.10 14.83
CA PRO A 11 -2.19 -14.05 14.23
C PRO A 11 -1.92 -15.22 15.18
N PRO A 12 -1.64 -16.42 14.65
CA PRO A 12 -1.27 -17.58 15.46
C PRO A 12 0.13 -17.47 16.08
N SER A 13 0.97 -16.53 15.64
CA SER A 13 2.30 -16.24 16.18
C SER A 13 2.38 -14.85 16.82
N SER A 14 3.25 -14.71 17.81
CA SER A 14 3.43 -13.51 18.65
C SER A 14 4.13 -12.31 17.96
N GLU A 15 4.43 -12.40 16.66
CA GLU A 15 5.23 -11.37 15.97
C GLU A 15 4.46 -10.07 15.68
N VAL A 16 3.13 -10.14 15.58
CA VAL A 16 2.26 -8.96 15.44
C VAL A 16 1.20 -9.02 16.53
N PRO A 17 1.26 -8.18 17.57
CA PRO A 17 0.41 -8.32 18.76
C PRO A 17 -1.01 -7.74 18.55
N CYS A 18 -1.57 -7.84 17.34
CA CYS A 18 -2.94 -7.41 17.10
C CYS A 18 -3.61 -8.04 15.89
N ALA A 19 -4.93 -7.83 15.77
CA ALA A 19 -5.73 -8.37 14.69
C ALA A 19 -5.25 -7.83 13.33
N GLY A 20 -4.85 -8.76 12.46
CA GLY A 20 -4.41 -8.47 11.09
C GLY A 20 -5.34 -9.13 10.08
N VAL A 21 -5.20 -8.73 8.81
CA VAL A 21 -5.87 -9.41 7.70
C VAL A 21 -5.15 -10.71 7.38
N HIS A 22 -5.93 -11.79 7.23
CA HIS A 22 -5.46 -13.10 6.79
C HIS A 22 -6.26 -13.56 5.57
N VAL A 23 -5.57 -14.14 4.60
CA VAL A 23 -6.16 -14.71 3.39
C VAL A 23 -5.82 -16.19 3.34
N PHE A 24 -6.86 -17.03 3.33
CA PHE A 24 -6.74 -18.48 3.17
C PHE A 24 -7.21 -18.90 1.78
N GLY A 25 -6.38 -19.73 1.14
CA GLY A 25 -6.55 -20.11 -0.27
C GLY A 25 -5.85 -19.13 -1.21
N ARG A 26 -5.49 -19.62 -2.40
CA ARG A 26 -4.96 -18.78 -3.48
C ARG A 26 -6.06 -18.61 -4.51
N PRO A 27 -6.59 -17.39 -4.73
CA PRO A 27 -7.44 -17.19 -5.88
C PRO A 27 -6.66 -17.46 -7.16
N ASP A 28 -7.37 -17.93 -8.17
CA ASP A 28 -6.95 -17.92 -9.58
C ASP A 28 -7.01 -16.50 -10.19
N TRP A 29 -7.12 -15.47 -9.34
CA TRP A 29 -7.10 -14.07 -9.75
C TRP A 29 -5.70 -13.70 -10.19
N THR A 30 -5.58 -13.34 -11.46
CA THR A 30 -4.35 -12.80 -12.02
C THR A 30 -4.46 -11.29 -12.10
N ARG A 31 -3.44 -10.60 -11.58
CA ARG A 31 -3.24 -9.17 -11.88
C ARG A 31 -2.64 -9.07 -13.29
N PRO A 32 -3.18 -8.20 -14.18
CA PRO A 32 -2.53 -7.89 -15.44
C PRO A 32 -1.08 -7.45 -15.21
N SER A 33 -0.15 -7.95 -16.02
CA SER A 33 1.27 -7.61 -15.86
C SER A 33 1.46 -6.10 -16.01
N ARG A 34 2.33 -5.56 -15.16
CA ARG A 34 2.74 -4.16 -15.22
C ARG A 34 3.47 -3.93 -16.56
N PRO A 35 3.06 -2.95 -17.39
CA PRO A 35 3.81 -2.60 -18.59
C PRO A 35 5.26 -2.24 -18.25
N GLU A 36 6.19 -2.68 -19.09
CA GLU A 36 7.62 -2.46 -18.87
C GLU A 36 7.93 -0.97 -18.74
N GLY A 37 8.75 -0.61 -17.75
CA GLY A 37 9.14 0.77 -17.50
C GLY A 37 8.06 1.68 -16.91
N ARG A 38 6.79 1.25 -16.75
CA ARG A 38 5.71 2.09 -16.19
C ARG A 38 5.56 1.88 -14.70
N CYS A 39 5.60 2.91 -13.86
CA CYS A 39 5.20 2.82 -12.45
C CYS A 39 4.28 3.98 -12.08
N LEU A 40 3.00 3.71 -11.84
CA LEU A 40 2.03 4.75 -11.54
C LEU A 40 1.66 4.78 -10.05
N THR A 41 1.80 5.97 -9.46
CA THR A 41 1.44 6.20 -8.05
C THR A 41 0.09 6.91 -7.95
N LEU A 42 -0.82 6.32 -7.19
CA LEU A 42 -2.09 6.90 -6.82
C LEU A 42 -1.91 7.87 -5.66
N VAL A 43 -2.47 9.06 -5.84
CA VAL A 43 -2.46 10.12 -4.83
C VAL A 43 -3.88 10.63 -4.59
N SER A 44 -4.12 11.16 -3.40
CA SER A 44 -5.37 11.86 -3.10
C SER A 44 -5.28 13.31 -3.57
N ARG A 45 -6.38 13.86 -4.11
CA ARG A 45 -6.51 15.29 -4.49
C ARG A 45 -6.42 16.26 -3.30
N SER A 46 -6.57 15.75 -2.07
CA SER A 46 -6.52 16.54 -0.84
C SER A 46 -5.11 17.10 -0.57
N ARG A 47 -5.04 18.31 0.00
CA ARG A 47 -3.79 18.99 0.37
C ARG A 47 -3.10 18.22 1.49
N THR A 48 -2.25 17.26 1.16
CA THR A 48 -1.49 16.44 2.11
C THR A 48 -0.38 17.21 2.83
N ALA A 49 -0.49 18.54 2.96
CA ALA A 49 0.54 19.45 3.49
C ALA A 49 1.91 19.27 2.80
N GLY A 50 1.92 18.83 1.54
CA GLY A 50 3.14 18.57 0.76
C GLY A 50 3.86 17.26 1.10
N LEU A 51 3.37 16.45 2.06
CA LEU A 51 4.01 15.18 2.44
C LEU A 51 4.07 14.20 1.27
N VAL A 52 2.98 14.06 0.52
CA VAL A 52 2.96 13.21 -0.69
C VAL A 52 3.92 13.75 -1.73
N ALA A 53 3.98 15.07 -1.94
CA ALA A 53 4.92 15.67 -2.89
C ALA A 53 6.39 15.39 -2.51
N LYS A 54 6.74 15.48 -1.21
CA LYS A 54 8.07 15.12 -0.71
C LYS A 54 8.39 13.64 -0.92
N ALA A 55 7.44 12.74 -0.64
CA ALA A 55 7.61 11.31 -0.86
C ALA A 55 7.81 10.98 -2.35
N LEU A 56 7.01 11.58 -3.23
CA LEU A 56 7.15 11.42 -4.68
C LEU A 56 8.50 11.93 -5.19
N ALA A 57 8.95 13.11 -4.72
CA ALA A 57 10.26 13.64 -5.09
C ALA A 57 11.39 12.67 -4.71
N ARG A 58 11.32 12.07 -3.51
CA ARG A 58 12.26 11.04 -3.05
C ARG A 58 12.17 9.73 -3.86
N LEU A 59 11.02 9.38 -4.43
CA LEU A 59 10.88 8.17 -5.25
C LEU A 59 11.29 8.38 -6.71
N SER A 60 11.24 9.63 -7.18
CA SER A 60 11.71 10.01 -8.51
C SER A 60 13.23 10.21 -8.58
N ASP A 61 13.88 10.45 -7.44
CA ASP A 61 15.33 10.66 -7.34
C ASP A 61 16.10 9.32 -7.27
N PRO A 62 16.92 8.98 -8.29
CA PRO A 62 17.73 7.75 -8.30
C PRO A 62 18.79 7.68 -7.18
N GLY A 63 19.17 8.81 -6.57
CA GLY A 63 20.13 8.91 -5.47
C GLY A 63 19.50 8.90 -4.07
N SER A 64 18.17 8.77 -3.99
CA SER A 64 17.41 8.84 -2.75
C SER A 64 17.66 7.64 -1.82
N PRO A 65 17.59 7.84 -0.48
CA PRO A 65 17.67 6.75 0.51
C PRO A 65 16.50 5.77 0.44
N ALA A 66 15.48 6.04 -0.39
CA ALA A 66 14.46 5.05 -0.75
C ALA A 66 15.08 3.78 -1.37
N GLY A 67 16.29 3.89 -1.92
CA GLY A 67 17.02 2.79 -2.55
C GLY A 67 16.32 2.29 -3.83
N PRO A 68 16.98 1.44 -4.62
CA PRO A 68 16.38 0.97 -5.86
C PRO A 68 15.42 -0.23 -5.70
N LEU A 69 14.51 -0.39 -6.67
CA LEU A 69 14.06 -1.69 -7.21
C LEU A 69 15.03 -2.18 -8.33
N ALA A 70 15.73 -1.25 -9.00
CA ALA A 70 16.91 -1.46 -9.85
C ALA A 70 17.78 -0.18 -9.82
N ALA A 71 19.09 -0.32 -9.56
CA ALA A 71 19.98 0.82 -9.33
C ALA A 71 19.95 1.82 -10.52
N GLY A 72 19.72 3.11 -10.23
CA GLY A 72 19.86 4.18 -11.21
C GLY A 72 18.64 4.53 -12.07
N LYS A 73 17.44 4.03 -11.76
CA LYS A 73 16.18 4.46 -12.42
C LYS A 73 15.18 5.03 -11.41
N ALA A 74 14.43 6.04 -11.83
CA ALA A 74 13.30 6.57 -11.07
C ALA A 74 12.28 5.45 -10.80
N LEU A 75 11.87 5.29 -9.55
CA LEU A 75 10.97 4.22 -9.13
C LEU A 75 9.55 4.44 -9.64
N ILE A 76 9.17 5.72 -9.80
CA ILE A 76 7.86 6.14 -10.26
C ILE A 76 7.99 6.89 -11.59
N THR A 77 7.03 6.68 -12.50
CA THR A 77 7.00 7.35 -13.82
C THR A 77 5.85 8.33 -13.97
N GLY A 78 4.91 8.34 -13.03
CA GLY A 78 3.77 9.25 -13.07
C GLY A 78 2.86 9.12 -11.86
N THR A 79 1.91 10.04 -11.77
CA THR A 79 0.90 10.05 -10.71
C THR A 79 -0.50 10.14 -11.27
N ILE A 80 -1.46 9.55 -10.57
CA ILE A 80 -2.88 9.64 -10.88
C ILE A 80 -3.62 10.08 -9.63
N ALA A 81 -4.33 11.20 -9.71
CA ALA A 81 -5.12 11.71 -8.60
C ALA A 81 -6.55 11.15 -8.64
N VAL A 82 -6.92 10.35 -7.64
CA VAL A 82 -8.27 9.71 -7.54
C VAL A 82 -8.81 9.76 -6.11
N GLY A 83 -10.14 9.79 -6.00
CA GLY A 83 -10.87 9.70 -4.72
C GLY A 83 -11.18 8.25 -4.34
N GLY A 84 -11.53 8.03 -3.07
CA GLY A 84 -11.91 6.71 -2.52
C GLY A 84 -10.70 5.82 -2.18
N ALA A 85 -10.69 5.20 -1.00
CA ALA A 85 -9.64 4.27 -0.60
C ALA A 85 -9.80 2.92 -1.32
N GLY A 86 -11.00 2.34 -1.28
CA GLY A 86 -11.31 1.10 -2.00
C GLY A 86 -11.07 1.21 -3.51
N TYR A 87 -11.41 2.35 -4.13
CA TYR A 87 -11.14 2.57 -5.55
C TYR A 87 -9.63 2.62 -5.87
N LYS A 88 -8.80 3.16 -4.97
CA LYS A 88 -7.34 3.14 -5.15
C LYS A 88 -6.79 1.72 -5.10
N VAL A 89 -7.25 0.91 -4.15
CA VAL A 89 -6.86 -0.50 -4.07
C VAL A 89 -7.31 -1.26 -5.33
N ALA A 90 -8.56 -1.06 -5.76
CA ALA A 90 -9.10 -1.69 -6.98
C ALA A 90 -8.28 -1.35 -8.24
N ARG A 91 -7.76 -0.11 -8.34
CA ARG A 91 -6.86 0.30 -9.43
C ARG A 91 -5.53 -0.44 -9.40
N ILE A 92 -4.99 -0.70 -8.20
CA ILE A 92 -3.73 -1.44 -8.04
C ILE A 92 -3.94 -2.92 -8.39
N THR A 93 -4.97 -3.55 -7.82
CA THR A 93 -5.29 -4.96 -8.06
C THR A 93 -5.67 -5.21 -9.53
N GLY A 94 -6.30 -4.24 -10.19
CA GLY A 94 -6.62 -4.27 -11.62
C GLY A 94 -5.46 -3.90 -12.56
N GLY A 95 -4.24 -3.62 -12.04
CA GLY A 95 -3.07 -3.29 -12.86
C GLY A 95 -3.04 -1.88 -13.46
N ALA A 96 -4.05 -1.06 -13.21
CA ALA A 96 -4.13 0.33 -13.68
C ALA A 96 -3.18 1.28 -12.91
N ALA A 97 -2.69 0.86 -11.74
CA ALA A 97 -1.64 1.54 -10.99
C ALA A 97 -0.79 0.52 -10.22
N ASP A 98 0.29 0.99 -9.59
CA ASP A 98 1.29 0.14 -8.96
C ASP A 98 1.45 0.43 -7.45
N LEU A 99 1.27 1.69 -7.06
CA LEU A 99 1.49 2.16 -5.70
C LEU A 99 0.42 3.18 -5.27
N TRP A 100 0.06 3.21 -3.99
CA TRP A 100 -0.76 4.23 -3.35
C TRP A 100 0.01 4.77 -2.15
N ILE A 101 0.24 6.09 -2.13
CA ILE A 101 0.95 6.78 -1.05
C ILE A 101 0.01 7.78 -0.37
N PHE A 102 -0.19 7.62 0.93
CA PHE A 102 -0.95 8.54 1.77
C PHE A 102 -0.40 8.56 3.20
N PRO A 103 0.75 9.22 3.48
CA PRO A 103 1.52 9.11 4.71
C PRO A 103 1.00 10.04 5.82
N ARG A 104 -0.32 10.05 6.05
CA ARG A 104 -1.00 10.84 7.08
C ARG A 104 -2.39 10.28 7.38
N SER A 105 -2.98 10.69 8.50
CA SER A 105 -4.37 10.40 8.83
C SER A 105 -5.34 10.92 7.76
N GLY A 106 -6.51 10.27 7.70
CA GLY A 106 -7.58 10.56 6.71
C GLY A 106 -8.17 9.32 6.04
N THR A 107 -7.75 8.12 6.46
CA THR A 107 -8.46 6.85 6.19
C THR A 107 -8.73 6.16 7.52
N SER A 108 -9.76 5.33 7.53
CA SER A 108 -10.11 4.49 8.68
C SER A 108 -9.79 3.03 8.40
N ARG A 109 -9.74 2.20 9.44
CA ARG A 109 -9.51 0.75 9.35
C ARG A 109 -10.49 0.06 8.39
N TRP A 110 -11.76 0.46 8.39
CA TRP A 110 -12.75 -0.09 7.45
C TRP A 110 -12.50 0.29 5.99
N ASP A 111 -11.76 1.37 5.72
CA ASP A 111 -11.37 1.75 4.36
C ASP A 111 -10.29 0.80 3.79
N THR A 112 -9.58 0.06 4.66
CA THR A 112 -8.39 -0.73 4.30
C THR A 112 -8.49 -2.23 4.54
N CYS A 113 -9.20 -2.77 5.57
CA CYS A 113 -9.19 -4.24 5.86
C CYS A 113 -9.56 -5.07 4.61
N ALA A 114 -10.64 -4.73 3.90
CA ALA A 114 -11.04 -5.45 2.69
C ALA A 114 -10.04 -5.29 1.53
N GLY A 115 -9.51 -4.08 1.34
CA GLY A 115 -8.54 -3.80 0.28
C GLY A 115 -7.19 -4.50 0.51
N GLU A 116 -6.73 -4.52 1.76
CA GLU A 116 -5.54 -5.26 2.17
C GLU A 116 -5.69 -6.75 1.90
N ALA A 117 -6.85 -7.34 2.19
CA ALA A 117 -7.10 -8.75 1.88
C ALA A 117 -6.97 -9.04 0.38
N MET A 118 -7.54 -8.18 -0.46
CA MET A 118 -7.42 -8.32 -1.91
C MET A 118 -5.98 -8.16 -2.40
N LEU A 119 -5.22 -7.21 -1.83
CA LEU A 119 -3.81 -7.00 -2.17
C LEU A 119 -2.96 -8.21 -1.76
N GLN A 120 -3.10 -8.67 -0.52
CA GLN A 120 -2.36 -9.84 -0.01
C GLN A 120 -2.66 -11.10 -0.83
N ALA A 121 -3.92 -11.30 -1.24
CA ALA A 121 -4.31 -12.42 -2.09
C ALA A 121 -3.60 -12.42 -3.46
N LEU A 122 -3.18 -11.24 -3.93
CA LEU A 122 -2.43 -11.03 -5.17
C LEU A 122 -0.91 -10.91 -4.95
N GLY A 123 -0.42 -11.15 -3.73
CA GLY A 123 1.00 -11.02 -3.37
C GLY A 123 1.48 -9.58 -3.12
N GLY A 124 0.55 -8.63 -3.08
CA GLY A 124 0.83 -7.24 -2.72
C GLY A 124 0.95 -7.01 -1.22
N LEU A 125 1.14 -5.75 -0.84
CA LEU A 125 1.39 -5.34 0.54
C LEU A 125 0.71 -4.01 0.86
N LEU A 126 0.25 -3.87 2.12
CA LEU A 126 -0.27 -2.62 2.68
C LEU A 126 0.31 -2.41 4.08
N ARG A 127 0.87 -1.21 4.32
CA ARG A 127 1.56 -0.82 5.56
C ARG A 127 1.25 0.63 5.92
N ASP A 128 1.57 1.03 7.15
CA ASP A 128 1.63 2.44 7.51
C ASP A 128 2.91 3.13 6.98
N LYS A 129 3.05 4.45 7.18
CA LYS A 129 4.26 5.18 6.73
C LYS A 129 5.56 4.75 7.42
N ALA A 130 5.47 4.06 8.57
CA ALA A 130 6.59 3.52 9.31
C ALA A 130 6.91 2.06 8.91
N GLY A 131 6.17 1.49 7.96
CA GLY A 131 6.34 0.10 7.50
C GLY A 131 5.67 -0.94 8.38
N ARG A 132 4.85 -0.53 9.35
CA ARG A 132 4.16 -1.46 10.26
C ARG A 132 2.87 -1.99 9.63
N PRO A 133 2.46 -3.22 9.96
CA PRO A 133 1.13 -3.72 9.63
C PRO A 133 0.03 -2.80 10.15
N ILE A 134 -1.09 -2.73 9.44
CA ILE A 134 -2.30 -2.08 9.97
C ILE A 134 -2.96 -3.01 10.98
N CYS A 135 -3.36 -2.42 12.08
CA CYS A 135 -3.92 -3.10 13.23
C CYS A 135 -5.44 -2.92 13.23
N TYR A 136 -6.21 -4.01 13.28
CA TYR A 136 -7.67 -4.00 13.12
C TYR A 136 -8.44 -4.37 14.40
N ASP A 137 -7.81 -4.22 15.57
CA ASP A 137 -8.47 -4.51 16.86
C ASP A 137 -9.78 -3.72 17.04
N PRO A 138 -10.81 -4.33 17.64
CA PRO A 138 -12.09 -3.67 17.87
C PRO A 138 -12.00 -2.52 18.88
N ASP A 139 -11.06 -2.60 19.83
CA ASP A 139 -10.91 -1.64 20.93
C ASP A 139 -9.88 -0.52 20.62
N GLY A 140 -9.27 -0.54 19.43
CA GLY A 140 -8.28 0.45 19.02
C GLY A 140 -8.87 1.67 18.29
N SER A 141 -8.02 2.67 18.00
CA SER A 141 -8.42 3.82 17.18
C SER A 141 -8.89 3.40 15.80
N PHE A 142 -10.12 3.77 15.39
CA PHE A 142 -10.62 3.47 14.05
C PHE A 142 -9.83 4.15 12.91
N GLU A 143 -9.03 5.17 13.21
CA GLU A 143 -8.26 5.91 12.22
C GLU A 143 -6.89 5.28 11.94
N ASN A 144 -6.48 5.30 10.67
CA ASN A 144 -5.11 5.01 10.26
C ASN A 144 -4.26 6.28 10.44
N LEU A 145 -3.86 6.57 11.68
CA LEU A 145 -3.20 7.83 12.06
C LEU A 145 -1.89 8.10 11.29
N GLU A 146 -1.13 7.03 11.05
CA GLU A 146 0.15 7.07 10.33
C GLU A 146 0.00 6.99 8.80
N GLY A 147 -1.25 6.96 8.33
CA GLY A 147 -1.56 6.82 6.92
C GLY A 147 -1.28 5.43 6.37
N ILE A 148 -1.30 5.35 5.04
CA ILE A 148 -1.29 4.09 4.28
C ILE A 148 -0.32 4.19 3.11
N ILE A 149 0.44 3.12 2.93
CA ILE A 149 1.25 2.83 1.75
C ILE A 149 0.84 1.43 1.27
N ALA A 150 0.39 1.33 0.03
CA ALA A 150 -0.12 0.07 -0.53
C ALA A 150 0.38 -0.14 -1.95
N GLY A 151 0.69 -1.38 -2.32
CA GLY A 151 1.20 -1.70 -3.65
C GLY A 151 1.04 -3.17 -4.00
N ALA A 152 1.11 -3.46 -5.30
CA ALA A 152 1.06 -4.84 -5.80
C ALA A 152 2.40 -5.58 -5.67
N ASP A 153 3.48 -4.84 -5.37
CA ASP A 153 4.84 -5.34 -5.26
C ASP A 153 5.40 -4.94 -3.88
N PRO A 154 5.71 -5.90 -2.99
CA PRO A 154 6.25 -5.63 -1.66
C PRO A 154 7.53 -4.80 -1.67
N GLU A 155 8.44 -5.03 -2.64
CA GLU A 155 9.70 -4.28 -2.71
C GLU A 155 9.44 -2.80 -3.01
N LEU A 156 8.45 -2.51 -3.86
CA LEU A 156 8.04 -1.14 -4.18
C LEU A 156 7.40 -0.45 -2.97
N VAL A 157 6.64 -1.20 -2.17
CA VAL A 157 6.07 -0.70 -0.91
C VAL A 157 7.18 -0.37 0.08
N ASP A 158 8.19 -1.22 0.22
CA ASP A 158 9.33 -0.96 1.12
C ASP A 158 10.14 0.28 0.69
N CYS A 159 10.34 0.46 -0.61
CA CYS A 159 10.94 1.70 -1.14
C CYS A 159 10.09 2.93 -0.77
N ALA A 160 8.77 2.84 -0.92
CA ALA A 160 7.84 3.91 -0.57
C ALA A 160 7.81 4.21 0.93
N VAL A 161 7.90 3.19 1.78
CA VAL A 161 8.06 3.33 3.24
C VAL A 161 9.34 4.10 3.56
N ARG A 162 10.48 3.71 2.98
CA ARG A 162 11.75 4.43 3.17
C ARG A 162 11.67 5.88 2.67
N ALA A 163 10.98 6.13 1.55
CA ALA A 163 10.74 7.48 1.05
C ALA A 163 9.88 8.31 2.01
N CYS A 164 8.92 7.67 2.70
CA CYS A 164 8.06 8.32 3.68
C CYS A 164 8.68 8.44 5.07
N ALA A 165 9.79 7.76 5.34
CA ALA A 165 10.47 7.83 6.62
C ALA A 165 10.84 9.28 6.95
N LYS A 166 10.53 9.70 8.19
CA LYS A 166 10.84 11.04 8.73
C LYS A 166 10.10 12.20 8.02
N LEU A 167 8.94 11.93 7.41
CA LEU A 167 8.00 12.95 6.91
C LEU A 167 6.95 13.37 7.95
#